data_AF-A0A1J5BN14-F1
#
_entry.id   AF-A0A1J5BN14-F1
#
_cell.length_a   1.000
_cell.length_b   1.000
_cell.length_c   1.000
_cell.angle_alpha   90.00
_cell.angle_beta   90.00
_cell.angle_gamma   90.00
#
_symmetry.space_group_name_H-M   'P 1'
#
loop_
_entity.id
_entity.type
_entity.pdbx_description
1 polymer ?
#
loop_
_entity_poly.entity_id
_entity_poly.type
_entity_poly.pdbx_seq_one_letter_code
_entity_poly.pdbx_strand_id
1 'polypeptide(L)'
;MGKFFIRDLKGLKGGRIEGVFAVRKKDALQQYKGKSGYYFKIEVSDKTGSITVNFWGRESKEKVEEVYSSFDNNDLVFVSGTIKLYNERLEIHVNQSEGIVRKAVESEYNAEDFIPSTNQNINDMENELRKNIDNINTKSVNGKFINALLLKFFDDKEFMEKFKKWPAAVMYHHACKGGLMEHTLEVVKLCNTICDIHPTGIDRDLVIAGAILHDIGKTRTIAVKEVTFQDNEESVLRDHISIAEEMIIKKIDEIEIDGKKFSENLKNKLLHIILSHHGEKENGSPVEPATPEAVAVYVSDLLSSSVTQYIRAQKDIESDDFKTYQKPIEWVYLDHEKKGSF
;
A
#
# COMPACT_ATOMS: atom_id res chain seq x y z
N MET A 1 -24.04 13.56 12.45
CA MET A 1 -23.54 12.50 13.34
C MET A 1 -22.07 12.80 13.62
N GLY A 2 -21.62 12.77 14.87
CA GLY A 2 -20.19 12.97 15.16
C GLY A 2 -19.36 11.86 14.54
N LYS A 3 -18.26 12.20 13.87
CA LYS A 3 -17.30 11.21 13.37
C LYS A 3 -16.53 10.65 14.58
N PHE A 4 -16.60 9.35 14.80
CA PHE A 4 -15.84 8.65 15.84
C PHE A 4 -14.74 7.82 15.18
N PHE A 5 -13.50 7.99 15.63
CA PHE A 5 -12.38 7.13 15.22
C PHE A 5 -12.00 6.16 16.36
N ILE A 6 -11.35 5.05 16.03
CA ILE A 6 -10.93 4.00 16.99
C ILE A 6 -10.03 4.57 18.10
N ARG A 7 -9.15 5.52 17.78
CA ARG A 7 -8.33 6.21 18.80
C ARG A 7 -9.17 6.91 19.86
N ASP A 8 -10.36 7.40 19.50
CA ASP A 8 -11.26 8.07 20.44
C ASP A 8 -11.91 7.07 21.43
N LEU A 9 -11.84 5.76 21.13
CA LEU A 9 -12.36 4.70 21.99
C LEU A 9 -11.40 4.35 23.13
N LYS A 10 -10.08 4.56 22.95
CA LYS A 10 -9.05 4.19 23.94
C LYS A 10 -9.21 4.90 25.31
N GLY A 11 -10.01 5.97 25.38
CA GLY A 11 -10.36 6.67 26.63
C GLY A 11 -11.71 6.28 27.25
N LEU A 12 -12.50 5.43 26.61
CA LEU A 12 -13.86 5.09 27.05
C LEU A 12 -13.86 3.80 27.89
N LYS A 13 -14.52 3.83 29.05
CA LYS A 13 -14.73 2.64 29.90
C LYS A 13 -16.03 1.88 29.59
N GLY A 14 -16.63 2.16 28.43
CA GLY A 14 -17.92 1.65 28.00
C GLY A 14 -18.77 2.73 27.32
N GLY A 15 -19.91 2.34 26.77
CA GLY A 15 -20.83 3.24 26.07
C GLY A 15 -21.34 2.65 24.76
N ARG A 16 -22.32 3.32 24.14
CA ARG A 16 -22.78 2.98 22.79
C ARG A 16 -21.88 3.63 21.75
N ILE A 17 -21.64 2.94 20.66
CA ILE A 17 -20.90 3.44 19.50
C ILE A 17 -21.72 3.22 18.25
N GLU A 18 -21.68 4.21 17.36
CA GLU A 18 -22.20 4.12 16.00
C GLU A 18 -21.14 4.68 15.06
N GLY A 19 -20.71 3.91 14.08
CA GLY A 19 -19.65 4.31 13.17
C GLY A 19 -19.54 3.39 11.97
N VAL A 20 -18.93 3.90 10.91
CA VAL A 20 -18.53 3.10 9.76
C VAL A 20 -17.08 2.65 9.98
N PHE A 21 -16.76 1.41 9.61
CA PHE A 21 -15.41 0.85 9.73
C PHE A 21 -15.11 -0.10 8.55
N ALA A 22 -13.84 -0.27 8.19
CA ALA A 22 -13.42 -1.22 7.16
C ALA A 22 -13.17 -2.61 7.75
N VAL A 23 -13.75 -3.66 7.17
CA VAL A 23 -13.57 -5.05 7.61
C VAL A 23 -12.20 -5.57 7.15
N ARG A 24 -11.30 -5.85 8.09
CA ARG A 24 -9.97 -6.42 7.83
C ARG A 24 -9.99 -7.94 7.83
N LYS A 25 -10.77 -8.51 8.74
CA LYS A 25 -10.89 -9.96 8.91
C LYS A 25 -12.30 -10.31 9.32
N LYS A 26 -12.82 -11.38 8.75
CA LYS A 26 -14.12 -11.96 9.06
C LYS A 26 -13.93 -13.43 9.38
N ASP A 27 -14.09 -13.78 10.66
CA ASP A 27 -14.01 -15.17 11.11
C ASP A 27 -15.28 -15.92 10.69
N ALA A 28 -15.15 -17.22 10.46
CA ALA A 28 -16.29 -18.07 10.10
C ALA A 28 -17.39 -18.00 11.16
N LEU A 29 -18.65 -18.15 10.72
CA LEU A 29 -19.81 -18.22 11.60
C LEU A 29 -19.69 -19.42 12.56
N GLN A 30 -19.90 -19.19 13.86
CA GLN A 30 -19.76 -20.20 14.91
C GLN A 30 -21.06 -20.38 15.68
N GLN A 31 -21.34 -21.62 16.09
CA GLN A 31 -22.45 -21.93 17.00
C GLN A 31 -22.00 -21.77 18.46
N TYR A 32 -22.88 -21.28 19.33
CA TYR A 32 -22.56 -21.24 20.76
C TYR A 32 -22.41 -22.65 21.35
N LYS A 33 -21.44 -22.79 22.27
CA LYS A 33 -21.35 -23.99 23.11
C LYS A 33 -22.45 -23.99 24.17
N GLY A 34 -23.26 -25.04 24.20
CA GLY A 34 -24.24 -25.29 25.27
C GLY A 34 -25.50 -24.40 25.27
N LYS A 35 -25.73 -23.61 24.22
CA LYS A 35 -26.97 -22.83 24.04
C LYS A 35 -27.29 -22.62 22.56
N SER A 36 -28.56 -22.34 22.25
CA SER A 36 -29.00 -22.00 20.90
C SER A 36 -28.50 -20.62 20.47
N GLY A 37 -28.19 -20.47 19.19
CA GLY A 37 -27.72 -19.22 18.57
C GLY A 37 -26.34 -19.34 17.94
N TYR A 38 -25.98 -18.30 17.19
CA TYR A 38 -24.76 -18.22 16.40
C TYR A 38 -24.08 -16.86 16.61
N TYR A 39 -22.77 -16.84 16.47
CA TYR A 39 -21.99 -15.61 16.55
C TYR A 39 -20.89 -15.63 15.52
N PHE A 40 -20.40 -14.45 15.18
CA PHE A 40 -19.18 -14.31 14.40
C PHE A 40 -18.38 -13.13 14.94
N LYS A 41 -17.10 -13.14 14.62
CA LYS A 41 -16.16 -12.09 14.97
C LYS A 41 -15.63 -11.46 13.69
N ILE A 42 -15.55 -10.14 13.69
CA ILE A 42 -14.83 -9.39 12.66
C ILE A 42 -13.80 -8.49 13.32
N GLU A 43 -12.69 -8.28 12.63
CA GLU A 43 -11.75 -7.20 12.93
C GLU A 43 -12.03 -6.06 11.98
N VAL A 44 -12.29 -4.88 12.54
CA VAL A 44 -12.55 -3.66 11.76
C VAL A 44 -11.48 -2.61 12.05
N SER A 45 -11.26 -1.72 11.10
CA SER A 45 -10.26 -0.65 11.22
C SER A 45 -10.74 0.67 10.63
N ASP A 46 -10.11 1.74 11.08
CA ASP A 46 -10.10 3.04 10.43
C ASP A 46 -8.64 3.56 10.38
N LYS A 47 -8.43 4.81 9.94
CA LYS A 47 -7.09 5.41 9.85
C LYS A 47 -6.33 5.54 11.18
N THR A 48 -6.96 5.27 12.32
CA THR A 48 -6.41 5.47 13.67
C THR A 48 -6.15 4.17 14.43
N GLY A 49 -6.60 3.02 13.94
CA GLY A 49 -6.33 1.72 14.54
C GLY A 49 -7.27 0.61 14.08
N SER A 50 -7.22 -0.53 14.77
CA SER A 50 -8.16 -1.64 14.61
C SER A 50 -8.84 -2.02 15.92
N ILE A 51 -10.03 -2.62 15.83
CA ILE A 51 -10.81 -3.10 16.97
C ILE A 51 -11.60 -4.36 16.58
N THR A 52 -11.80 -5.26 17.55
CA THR A 52 -12.66 -6.43 17.37
C THR A 52 -14.13 -6.05 17.55
N VAL A 53 -14.98 -6.50 16.62
CA VAL A 53 -16.44 -6.49 16.75
C VAL A 53 -16.93 -7.94 16.89
N ASN A 54 -17.64 -8.21 17.98
CA ASN A 54 -18.32 -9.48 18.21
C ASN A 54 -19.82 -9.30 17.95
N PHE A 55 -20.35 -10.04 16.97
CA PHE A 55 -21.78 -10.09 16.71
C PHE A 55 -22.42 -11.28 17.42
N TRP A 56 -23.35 -11.00 18.33
CA TRP A 56 -24.02 -12.00 19.15
C TRP A 56 -25.46 -12.22 18.65
N GLY A 57 -25.66 -13.24 17.82
CA GLY A 57 -26.97 -13.62 17.28
C GLY A 57 -27.67 -14.65 18.16
N ARG A 58 -28.85 -14.32 18.68
CA ARG A 58 -29.68 -15.25 19.48
C ARG A 58 -30.97 -15.68 18.79
N GLU A 59 -31.25 -15.13 17.62
CA GLU A 59 -32.40 -15.50 16.80
C GLU A 59 -32.12 -16.78 15.99
N SER A 60 -32.96 -17.02 14.97
CA SER A 60 -32.79 -18.16 14.08
C SER A 60 -31.48 -18.07 13.30
N LYS A 61 -30.96 -19.23 12.89
CA LYS A 61 -29.70 -19.34 12.15
C LYS A 61 -29.73 -18.49 10.88
N GLU A 62 -30.86 -18.52 10.17
CA GLU A 62 -31.06 -17.85 8.89
C GLU A 62 -30.86 -16.34 9.00
N LYS A 63 -31.36 -15.72 10.07
CA LYS A 63 -31.20 -14.27 10.29
C LYS A 63 -29.77 -13.88 10.61
N VAL A 64 -29.04 -14.73 11.32
CA VAL A 64 -27.61 -14.48 11.60
C VAL A 64 -26.80 -14.68 10.32
N GLU A 65 -27.14 -15.67 9.50
CA GLU A 65 -26.53 -15.91 8.19
C GLU A 65 -26.80 -14.77 7.21
N GLU A 66 -27.99 -14.15 7.24
CA GLU A 66 -28.32 -12.98 6.42
C GLU A 66 -27.39 -11.80 6.73
N VAL A 67 -27.23 -11.46 8.02
CA VAL A 67 -26.28 -10.43 8.45
C VAL A 67 -24.86 -10.79 8.05
N TYR A 68 -24.43 -12.01 8.36
CA TYR A 68 -23.08 -12.49 8.04
C TYR A 68 -22.80 -12.45 6.52
N SER A 69 -23.79 -12.71 5.67
CA SER A 69 -23.63 -12.72 4.21
C SER A 69 -23.82 -11.33 3.57
N SER A 70 -24.19 -10.30 4.35
CA SER A 70 -24.48 -8.96 3.82
C SER A 70 -23.25 -8.09 3.52
N PHE A 71 -22.07 -8.54 3.94
CA PHE A 71 -20.79 -7.85 3.72
C PHE A 71 -19.65 -8.87 3.73
N ASP A 72 -18.50 -8.56 3.16
CA ASP A 72 -17.30 -9.41 3.17
C ASP A 72 -16.06 -8.70 3.73
N ASN A 73 -14.93 -9.41 3.77
CA ASN A 73 -13.64 -8.76 3.99
C ASN A 73 -13.48 -7.62 2.98
N ASN A 74 -12.86 -6.53 3.40
CA ASN A 74 -12.65 -5.30 2.62
C ASN A 74 -13.90 -4.43 2.39
N ASP A 75 -15.09 -4.83 2.86
CA ASP A 75 -16.25 -3.94 2.84
C ASP A 75 -16.18 -2.89 3.96
N LEU A 76 -16.84 -1.76 3.73
CA LEU A 76 -17.23 -0.85 4.81
C LEU A 76 -18.51 -1.33 5.46
N VAL A 77 -18.49 -1.42 6.78
CA VAL A 77 -19.65 -1.78 7.58
C VAL A 77 -20.04 -0.66 8.52
N PHE A 78 -21.33 -0.38 8.59
CA PHE A 78 -21.90 0.41 9.67
C PHE A 78 -22.08 -0.51 10.88
N VAL A 79 -21.49 -0.11 12.01
CA VAL A 79 -21.54 -0.82 13.28
C VAL A 79 -22.20 0.08 14.32
N SER A 80 -23.32 -0.39 14.88
CA SER A 80 -23.95 0.16 16.09
C SER A 80 -23.90 -0.91 17.17
N GLY A 81 -23.26 -0.61 18.30
CA GLY A 81 -23.01 -1.58 19.36
C GLY A 81 -22.60 -0.96 20.68
N THR A 82 -22.16 -1.80 21.61
CA THR A 82 -21.69 -1.38 22.93
C THR A 82 -20.22 -1.70 23.10
N ILE A 83 -19.43 -0.71 23.54
CA ILE A 83 -18.03 -0.89 23.87
C ILE A 83 -17.92 -1.67 25.18
N LYS A 84 -17.11 -2.71 25.21
CA LYS A 84 -16.79 -3.49 26.40
C LYS A 84 -15.28 -3.68 26.53
N LEU A 85 -14.80 -3.62 27.77
CA LEU A 85 -13.45 -4.05 28.11
C LEU A 85 -13.48 -5.55 28.42
N TYR A 86 -12.76 -6.35 27.64
CA TYR A 86 -12.64 -7.79 27.79
C TYR A 86 -11.17 -8.19 27.72
N ASN A 87 -10.65 -8.88 28.75
CA ASN A 87 -9.23 -9.20 28.88
C ASN A 87 -8.31 -7.99 28.60
N GLU A 88 -8.61 -6.85 29.23
CA GLU A 88 -7.87 -5.58 29.10
C GLU A 88 -7.86 -4.96 27.68
N ARG A 89 -8.60 -5.53 26.73
CA ARG A 89 -8.77 -5.00 25.38
C ARG A 89 -10.20 -4.49 25.18
N LEU A 90 -10.34 -3.40 24.45
CA LEU A 90 -11.64 -2.88 24.05
C LEU A 90 -12.18 -3.69 22.87
N GLU A 91 -13.45 -4.08 22.97
CA GLU A 91 -14.20 -4.74 21.90
C GLU A 91 -15.56 -4.06 21.72
N ILE A 92 -16.09 -4.10 20.51
CA ILE A 92 -17.47 -3.69 20.23
C ILE A 92 -18.34 -4.94 20.24
N HIS A 93 -19.37 -4.95 21.09
CA HIS A 93 -20.34 -6.04 21.17
C HIS A 93 -21.64 -5.59 20.53
N VAL A 94 -22.08 -6.33 19.51
CA VAL A 94 -23.33 -6.10 18.80
C VAL A 94 -24.29 -7.22 19.13
N ASN A 95 -25.31 -6.93 19.94
CA ASN A 95 -26.42 -7.85 20.15
C ASN A 95 -27.47 -7.61 19.06
N GLN A 96 -27.98 -8.67 18.45
CA GLN A 96 -28.96 -8.59 17.35
C GLN A 96 -30.22 -7.77 17.70
N SER A 97 -30.62 -7.71 18.98
CA SER A 97 -31.79 -6.95 19.44
C SER A 97 -31.51 -5.46 19.73
N GLU A 98 -30.25 -5.04 19.83
CA GLU A 98 -29.88 -3.72 20.36
C GLU A 98 -28.88 -2.95 19.49
N GLY A 99 -28.32 -3.60 18.47
CA GLY A 99 -27.28 -3.06 17.60
C GLY A 99 -27.36 -3.64 16.20
N ILE A 100 -26.53 -3.11 15.31
CA ILE A 100 -26.58 -3.39 13.87
C ILE A 100 -25.14 -3.55 13.36
N VAL A 101 -24.91 -4.58 12.55
CA VAL A 101 -23.78 -4.62 11.62
C VAL A 101 -24.37 -4.86 10.23
N ARG A 102 -24.02 -4.00 9.28
CA ARG A 102 -24.39 -4.17 7.87
C ARG A 102 -23.38 -3.46 7.00
N LYS A 103 -23.37 -3.76 5.70
CA LYS A 103 -22.67 -2.94 4.73
C LYS A 103 -23.12 -1.47 4.85
N ALA A 104 -22.16 -0.56 4.91
CA ALA A 104 -22.41 0.87 4.94
C ALA A 104 -22.96 1.32 3.58
N VAL A 105 -23.85 2.32 3.55
CA VAL A 105 -24.28 2.91 2.27
C VAL A 105 -23.43 4.14 1.96
N GLU A 106 -23.19 4.43 0.68
CA GLU A 106 -22.23 5.47 0.23
C GLU A 106 -22.46 6.86 0.87
N SER A 107 -23.69 7.20 1.24
CA SER A 107 -24.02 8.47 1.89
C SER A 107 -23.64 8.56 3.37
N GLU A 108 -23.24 7.44 3.99
CA GLU A 108 -22.91 7.35 5.43
C GLU A 108 -21.43 7.58 5.72
N TYR A 109 -20.57 7.61 4.71
CA TYR A 109 -19.13 7.73 4.88
C TYR A 109 -18.49 8.62 3.83
N ASN A 110 -17.31 9.15 4.17
CA ASN A 110 -16.35 9.58 3.17
C ASN A 110 -15.29 8.48 3.06
N ALA A 111 -15.13 7.89 1.88
CA ALA A 111 -14.15 6.83 1.61
C ALA A 111 -12.72 7.22 2.06
N GLU A 112 -12.39 8.52 1.98
CA GLU A 112 -11.08 9.05 2.41
C GLU A 112 -10.81 8.90 3.92
N ASP A 113 -11.83 8.69 4.76
CA ASP A 113 -11.64 8.47 6.20
C ASP A 113 -11.15 7.05 6.53
N PHE A 114 -11.20 6.13 5.56
CA PHE A 114 -10.93 4.70 5.74
C PHE A 114 -9.76 4.17 4.92
N ILE A 115 -9.33 4.91 3.88
CA ILE A 115 -8.11 4.60 3.13
C ILE A 115 -6.92 5.17 3.90
N PRO A 116 -5.95 4.34 4.36
CA PRO A 116 -4.69 4.85 4.87
C PRO A 116 -4.07 5.78 3.83
N SER A 117 -3.57 6.95 4.24
CA SER A 117 -2.86 7.88 3.35
C SER A 117 -1.44 8.08 3.84
N THR A 118 -0.53 8.41 2.93
CA THR A 118 0.81 8.85 3.32
C THR A 118 0.72 10.06 4.26
N ASN A 119 1.64 10.14 5.22
CA ASN A 119 1.80 11.33 6.06
C ASN A 119 2.61 12.42 5.35
N GLN A 120 3.18 12.13 4.18
CA GLN A 120 3.94 13.08 3.38
C GLN A 120 3.01 13.93 2.51
N ASN A 121 3.46 15.15 2.19
CA ASN A 121 2.73 16.02 1.28
C ASN A 121 2.95 15.58 -0.17
N ILE A 122 1.86 15.21 -0.86
CA ILE A 122 1.89 14.74 -2.26
C ILE A 122 2.57 15.74 -3.20
N ASN A 123 2.29 17.05 -3.06
CA ASN A 123 2.87 18.05 -3.94
C ASN A 123 4.37 18.22 -3.69
N ASP A 124 4.81 18.12 -2.44
CA ASP A 124 6.24 18.18 -2.11
C ASP A 124 6.99 16.96 -2.67
N MET A 125 6.39 15.76 -2.57
CA MET A 125 6.96 14.55 -3.16
C MET A 125 7.04 14.63 -4.68
N GLU A 126 5.97 15.09 -5.35
CA GLU A 126 6.00 15.32 -6.80
C GLU A 126 7.09 16.33 -7.18
N ASN A 127 7.18 17.45 -6.47
CA ASN A 127 8.21 18.46 -6.71
C ASN A 127 9.61 17.89 -6.53
N GLU A 128 9.83 17.02 -5.55
CA GLU A 128 11.13 16.37 -5.34
C GLU A 128 11.47 15.38 -6.45
N LEU A 129 10.51 14.58 -6.91
CA LEU A 129 10.69 13.70 -8.07
C LEU A 129 10.97 14.50 -9.34
N ARG A 130 10.24 15.59 -9.58
CA ARG A 130 10.50 16.49 -10.73
C ARG A 130 11.89 17.11 -10.69
N LYS A 131 12.37 17.53 -9.51
CA LYS A 131 13.76 18.01 -9.35
C LYS A 131 14.78 16.94 -9.76
N ASN A 132 14.54 15.67 -9.47
CA ASN A 132 15.41 14.58 -9.92
C ASN A 132 15.38 14.42 -11.45
N ILE A 133 14.20 14.59 -12.09
CA ILE A 133 14.06 14.60 -13.55
C ILE A 133 14.81 15.79 -14.17
N ASP A 134 14.71 16.98 -13.57
CA ASP A 134 15.37 18.21 -14.02
C ASP A 134 16.90 18.13 -13.91
N ASN A 135 17.41 17.33 -12.96
CA ASN A 135 18.84 17.11 -12.76
C ASN A 135 19.48 16.11 -13.74
N ILE A 136 18.69 15.41 -14.57
CA ILE A 136 19.20 14.51 -15.61
C ILE A 136 20.11 15.27 -16.58
N ASN A 137 21.25 14.69 -16.96
CA ASN A 137 22.23 15.35 -17.81
C ASN A 137 21.79 15.38 -19.29
N THR A 138 20.94 16.34 -19.63
CA THR A 138 20.43 16.59 -20.99
C THR A 138 21.47 17.13 -21.98
N LYS A 139 22.73 17.33 -21.56
CA LYS A 139 23.84 17.57 -22.51
C LYS A 139 24.26 16.29 -23.21
N SER A 140 24.07 15.13 -22.57
CA SER A 140 24.30 13.82 -23.17
C SER A 140 23.11 13.40 -24.03
N VAL A 141 23.36 12.63 -25.10
CA VAL A 141 22.27 12.10 -25.96
C VAL A 141 21.34 11.21 -25.14
N ASN A 142 21.88 10.26 -24.38
CA ASN A 142 21.08 9.36 -23.54
C ASN A 142 20.26 10.11 -22.50
N GLY A 143 20.86 11.11 -21.82
CA GLY A 143 20.16 11.93 -20.84
C GLY A 143 18.99 12.73 -21.43
N LYS A 144 19.09 13.22 -22.67
CA LYS A 144 17.93 13.83 -23.37
C LYS A 144 16.77 12.85 -23.54
N PHE A 145 17.06 11.63 -24.00
CA PHE A 145 16.03 10.60 -24.20
C PHE A 145 15.43 10.11 -22.86
N ILE A 146 16.25 9.92 -21.83
CA ILE A 146 15.79 9.59 -20.48
C ILE A 146 14.88 10.68 -19.93
N ASN A 147 15.31 11.95 -19.98
CA ASN A 147 14.51 13.07 -19.49
C ASN A 147 13.18 13.18 -20.25
N ALA A 148 13.20 13.07 -21.58
CA ALA A 148 11.98 13.09 -22.39
C ALA A 148 11.02 11.93 -22.03
N LEU A 149 11.53 10.73 -21.76
CA LEU A 149 10.72 9.60 -21.32
C LEU A 149 10.08 9.84 -19.96
N LEU A 150 10.83 10.37 -18.99
CA LEU A 150 10.29 10.68 -17.67
C LEU A 150 9.20 11.77 -17.75
N LEU A 151 9.42 12.82 -18.56
CA LEU A 151 8.42 13.86 -18.81
C LEU A 151 7.17 13.33 -19.52
N LYS A 152 7.30 12.36 -20.43
CA LYS A 152 6.15 11.69 -21.08
C LYS A 152 5.19 11.00 -20.09
N PHE A 153 5.68 10.62 -18.91
CA PHE A 153 4.86 10.15 -17.81
C PHE A 153 4.42 11.30 -16.90
N PHE A 154 5.35 12.16 -16.48
CA PHE A 154 5.06 13.22 -15.50
C PHE A 154 4.17 14.35 -16.04
N ASP A 155 4.10 14.53 -17.36
CA ASP A 155 3.21 15.52 -17.98
C ASP A 155 1.90 14.90 -18.48
N ASP A 156 1.76 13.57 -18.37
CA ASP A 156 0.53 12.84 -18.61
C ASP A 156 -0.40 12.98 -17.40
N LYS A 157 -1.46 13.78 -17.56
CA LYS A 157 -2.40 14.11 -16.47
C LYS A 157 -3.09 12.87 -15.91
N GLU A 158 -3.51 11.94 -16.77
CA GLU A 158 -4.23 10.74 -16.33
C GLU A 158 -3.30 9.82 -15.53
N PHE A 159 -2.06 9.65 -16.01
CA PHE A 159 -1.04 8.90 -15.26
C PHE A 159 -0.76 9.56 -13.90
N MET A 160 -0.50 10.87 -13.88
CA MET A 160 -0.14 11.56 -12.64
C MET A 160 -1.27 11.62 -11.62
N GLU A 161 -2.53 11.72 -12.05
CA GLU A 161 -3.67 11.62 -11.14
C GLU A 161 -3.71 10.27 -10.42
N LYS A 162 -3.37 9.18 -11.13
CA LYS A 162 -3.26 7.85 -10.53
C LYS A 162 -2.02 7.74 -9.66
N PHE A 163 -0.85 8.08 -10.17
CA PHE A 163 0.43 7.96 -9.47
C PHE A 163 0.43 8.66 -8.10
N LYS A 164 -0.21 9.83 -8.00
CA LYS A 164 -0.40 10.59 -6.73
C LYS A 164 -1.31 9.92 -5.70
N LYS A 165 -2.19 9.02 -6.12
CA LYS A 165 -3.24 8.43 -5.27
C LYS A 165 -3.08 6.93 -5.08
N TRP A 166 -2.27 6.26 -5.89
CA TRP A 166 -2.12 4.82 -5.85
C TRP A 166 -1.26 4.35 -4.67
N PRO A 167 -1.54 3.15 -4.14
CA PRO A 167 -0.65 2.49 -3.18
C PRO A 167 0.53 1.82 -3.87
N ALA A 168 1.60 1.54 -3.12
CA ALA A 168 2.69 0.70 -3.61
C ALA A 168 2.44 -0.79 -3.35
N ALA A 169 1.47 -1.15 -2.51
CA ALA A 169 1.10 -2.54 -2.24
C ALA A 169 -0.37 -2.68 -1.84
N VAL A 170 -0.92 -3.88 -1.98
CA VAL A 170 -2.30 -4.22 -1.57
C VAL A 170 -2.44 -4.27 -0.04
N MET A 171 -1.49 -4.93 0.65
CA MET A 171 -1.57 -5.15 2.11
C MET A 171 -0.29 -4.76 2.88
N TYR A 172 0.84 -4.59 2.21
CA TYR A 172 2.15 -4.48 2.85
C TYR A 172 2.64 -3.01 2.95
N HIS A 173 3.95 -2.77 2.82
CA HIS A 173 4.54 -1.43 2.87
C HIS A 173 3.87 -0.50 1.85
N HIS A 174 3.66 0.75 2.24
CA HIS A 174 3.04 1.75 1.38
C HIS A 174 1.67 1.38 0.78
N ALA A 175 0.92 0.48 1.44
CA ALA A 175 -0.50 0.20 1.19
C ALA A 175 -1.41 1.35 1.65
N CYS A 176 -1.16 2.53 1.11
CA CYS A 176 -1.85 3.78 1.42
C CYS A 176 -1.99 4.64 0.15
N LYS A 177 -2.99 5.53 0.12
CA LYS A 177 -3.12 6.56 -0.92
C LYS A 177 -1.85 7.42 -0.94
N GLY A 178 -1.22 7.52 -2.11
CA GLY A 178 0.05 8.22 -2.29
C GLY A 178 1.28 7.39 -1.92
N GLY A 179 1.10 6.15 -1.45
CA GLY A 179 2.18 5.26 -1.07
C GLY A 179 3.08 4.87 -2.23
N LEU A 180 2.56 4.77 -3.46
CA LEU A 180 3.37 4.50 -4.64
C LEU A 180 4.41 5.61 -4.87
N MET A 181 3.97 6.87 -4.82
CA MET A 181 4.85 8.03 -4.98
C MET A 181 5.84 8.15 -3.81
N GLU A 182 5.40 7.91 -2.58
CA GLU A 182 6.27 7.89 -1.39
C GLU A 182 7.39 6.85 -1.55
N HIS A 183 7.02 5.61 -1.89
CA HIS A 183 7.96 4.53 -2.11
C HIS A 183 8.95 4.85 -3.25
N THR A 184 8.44 5.30 -4.40
CA THR A 184 9.30 5.71 -5.53
C THR A 184 10.32 6.78 -5.10
N LEU A 185 9.89 7.76 -4.30
CA LEU A 185 10.78 8.81 -3.81
C LEU A 185 11.83 8.29 -2.83
N GLU A 186 11.48 7.37 -1.94
CA GLU A 186 12.43 6.68 -1.06
C GLU A 186 13.50 5.93 -1.86
N VAL A 187 13.09 5.16 -2.88
CA VAL A 187 14.01 4.43 -3.76
C VAL A 187 14.93 5.41 -4.51
N VAL A 188 14.39 6.52 -5.03
CA VAL A 188 15.20 7.58 -5.67
C VAL A 188 16.23 8.17 -4.71
N LYS A 189 15.88 8.43 -3.45
CA LYS A 189 16.81 8.95 -2.42
C LYS A 189 17.95 7.98 -2.13
N LEU A 190 17.61 6.69 -1.98
CA LEU A 190 18.61 5.63 -1.76
C LEU A 190 19.53 5.48 -2.98
N CYS A 191 18.96 5.45 -4.19
CA CYS A 191 19.71 5.40 -5.43
C CYS A 191 20.66 6.58 -5.62
N ASN A 192 20.22 7.81 -5.29
CA ASN A 192 21.10 8.98 -5.30
C ASN A 192 22.30 8.78 -4.37
N THR A 193 22.06 8.28 -3.16
CA THR A 193 23.12 7.97 -2.18
C THR A 193 24.13 6.95 -2.74
N ILE A 194 23.64 5.87 -3.37
CA ILE A 194 24.49 4.86 -4.01
C ILE A 194 25.34 5.50 -5.13
N CYS A 195 24.74 6.37 -5.94
CA CYS A 195 25.43 7.06 -7.03
C CYS A 195 26.47 8.07 -6.51
N ASP A 196 26.25 8.69 -5.34
CA ASP A 196 27.23 9.58 -4.72
C ASP A 196 28.44 8.81 -4.16
N ILE A 197 28.21 7.60 -3.63
CA ILE A 197 29.28 6.70 -3.18
C ILE A 197 30.10 6.18 -4.37
N HIS A 198 29.45 5.92 -5.52
CA HIS A 198 30.07 5.42 -6.74
C HIS A 198 30.00 6.46 -7.87
N PRO A 199 30.76 7.57 -7.79
CA PRO A 199 30.65 8.67 -8.76
C PRO A 199 31.12 8.30 -10.18
N THR A 200 31.80 7.17 -10.34
CA THR A 200 32.27 6.64 -11.64
C THR A 200 31.88 5.17 -11.77
N GLY A 201 31.54 4.74 -13.00
CA GLY A 201 31.19 3.35 -13.28
C GLY A 201 29.72 3.00 -13.09
N ILE A 202 28.88 3.98 -12.75
CA ILE A 202 27.42 3.87 -12.72
C ILE A 202 26.81 5.01 -13.52
N ASP A 203 25.82 4.72 -14.37
CA ASP A 203 25.05 5.74 -15.07
C ASP A 203 23.94 6.27 -14.15
N ARG A 204 24.20 7.40 -13.47
CA ARG A 204 23.24 8.02 -12.55
C ARG A 204 21.89 8.31 -13.21
N ASP A 205 21.89 8.85 -14.43
CA ASP A 205 20.65 9.23 -15.11
C ASP A 205 19.78 8.00 -15.36
N LEU A 206 20.42 6.89 -15.76
CA LEU A 206 19.74 5.61 -15.97
C LEU A 206 19.22 5.00 -14.66
N VAL A 207 20.00 5.07 -13.57
CA VAL A 207 19.56 4.61 -12.23
C VAL A 207 18.33 5.38 -11.77
N ILE A 208 18.36 6.71 -11.87
CA ILE A 208 17.23 7.56 -11.43
C ILE A 208 16.00 7.30 -12.30
N ALA A 209 16.17 7.11 -13.60
CA ALA A 209 15.07 6.72 -14.48
C ALA A 209 14.46 5.37 -14.10
N GLY A 210 15.31 4.37 -13.85
CA GLY A 210 14.88 3.05 -13.38
C GLY A 210 14.15 3.13 -12.05
N ALA A 211 14.69 3.87 -11.09
CA ALA A 211 14.08 4.09 -9.78
C ALA A 211 12.70 4.77 -9.87
N ILE A 212 12.55 5.80 -10.71
CA ILE A 212 11.27 6.48 -10.90
C ILE A 212 10.23 5.55 -11.56
N LEU A 213 10.67 4.68 -12.48
CA LEU A 213 9.78 3.91 -13.34
C LEU A 213 9.53 2.46 -12.86
N HIS A 214 10.31 1.92 -11.91
CA HIS A 214 10.30 0.49 -11.58
C HIS A 214 8.92 -0.09 -11.27
N ASP A 215 8.09 0.70 -10.59
CA ASP A 215 6.82 0.23 -10.02
C ASP A 215 5.57 0.85 -10.67
N ILE A 216 5.73 1.61 -11.77
CA ILE A 216 4.62 2.36 -12.38
C ILE A 216 3.48 1.47 -12.87
N GLY A 217 3.76 0.19 -13.14
CA GLY A 217 2.74 -0.80 -13.51
C GLY A 217 1.66 -0.98 -12.44
N LYS A 218 1.96 -0.66 -11.17
CA LYS A 218 0.99 -0.68 -10.06
C LYS A 218 -0.20 0.25 -10.28
N THR A 219 -0.02 1.33 -11.06
CA THR A 219 -1.12 2.24 -11.49
C THR A 219 -2.17 1.56 -12.36
N ARG A 220 -1.85 0.39 -12.93
CA ARG A 220 -2.73 -0.41 -13.77
C ARG A 220 -3.12 -1.75 -13.14
N THR A 221 -2.30 -2.34 -12.27
CA THR A 221 -2.59 -3.65 -11.66
C THR A 221 -3.37 -3.57 -10.36
N ILE A 222 -3.24 -2.47 -9.61
CA ILE A 222 -3.97 -2.31 -8.36
C ILE A 222 -5.27 -1.57 -8.63
N ALA A 223 -6.41 -2.21 -8.37
CA ALA A 223 -7.71 -1.57 -8.30
C ALA A 223 -7.89 -0.90 -6.94
N VAL A 224 -8.24 0.39 -6.96
CA VAL A 224 -8.72 1.13 -5.79
C VAL A 224 -10.24 1.00 -5.78
N LYS A 225 -10.79 0.12 -4.94
CA LYS A 225 -12.24 -0.07 -4.77
C LYS A 225 -12.69 0.53 -3.46
N GLU A 226 -13.44 1.63 -3.52
CA GLU A 226 -14.01 2.38 -2.40
C GLU A 226 -13.01 2.70 -1.28
N VAL A 227 -12.62 1.72 -0.46
CA VAL A 227 -11.68 1.89 0.66
C VAL A 227 -10.54 0.86 0.71
N THR A 228 -10.49 -0.05 -0.25
CA THR A 228 -9.46 -1.11 -0.29
C THR A 228 -8.71 -1.15 -1.59
N PHE A 229 -7.50 -1.66 -1.50
CA PHE A 229 -6.64 -1.96 -2.63
C PHE A 229 -6.78 -3.45 -2.89
N GLN A 230 -7.02 -3.81 -4.15
CA GLN A 230 -7.13 -5.19 -4.60
C GLN A 230 -6.36 -5.34 -5.90
N ASP A 231 -5.72 -6.49 -6.07
CA ASP A 231 -5.30 -6.95 -7.38
C ASP A 231 -6.52 -6.98 -8.33
N ASN A 232 -6.33 -6.55 -9.58
CA ASN A 232 -7.37 -6.58 -10.59
C ASN A 232 -7.23 -7.81 -11.51
N GLU A 233 -8.17 -7.99 -12.44
CA GLU A 233 -8.11 -9.14 -13.36
C GLU A 233 -6.84 -9.13 -14.22
N GLU A 234 -6.35 -7.95 -14.60
CA GLU A 234 -5.10 -7.84 -15.37
C GLU A 234 -3.90 -8.30 -14.55
N SER A 235 -3.84 -7.98 -13.24
CA SER A 235 -2.73 -8.34 -12.38
C SER A 235 -2.61 -9.84 -12.09
N VAL A 236 -3.71 -10.59 -12.19
CA VAL A 236 -3.70 -12.06 -12.12
C VAL A 236 -3.04 -12.68 -13.36
N LEU A 237 -3.14 -12.02 -14.51
CA LEU A 237 -2.63 -12.53 -15.78
C LEU A 237 -1.27 -11.94 -16.16
N ARG A 238 -1.01 -10.71 -15.75
CA ARG A 238 0.17 -9.89 -16.09
C ARG A 238 0.54 -9.07 -14.86
N ASP A 239 1.68 -9.39 -14.26
CA ASP A 239 2.18 -8.64 -13.11
C ASP A 239 2.52 -7.16 -13.45
N HIS A 240 2.79 -6.37 -12.41
CA HIS A 240 3.12 -4.95 -12.58
C HIS A 240 4.42 -4.74 -13.34
N ILE A 241 5.37 -5.69 -13.28
CA ILE A 241 6.65 -5.62 -14.00
C ILE A 241 6.40 -5.66 -15.50
N SER A 242 5.63 -6.64 -15.97
CA SER A 242 5.28 -6.84 -17.38
C SER A 242 4.45 -5.67 -17.93
N ILE A 243 3.61 -5.08 -17.08
CA ILE A 243 2.81 -3.90 -17.46
C ILE A 243 3.67 -2.62 -17.47
N ALA A 244 4.60 -2.46 -16.54
CA ALA A 244 5.56 -1.35 -16.54
C ALA A 244 6.43 -1.38 -17.80
N GLU A 245 6.94 -2.55 -18.18
CA GLU A 245 7.67 -2.76 -19.45
C GLU A 245 6.83 -2.30 -20.65
N GLU A 246 5.58 -2.76 -20.76
CA GLU A 246 4.68 -2.38 -21.86
C GLU A 246 4.44 -0.86 -21.91
N MET A 247 4.19 -0.23 -20.75
CA MET A 247 3.98 1.21 -20.64
C MET A 247 5.21 1.99 -21.10
N ILE A 248 6.41 1.55 -20.69
CA ILE A 248 7.68 2.20 -21.03
C ILE A 248 7.97 2.05 -22.52
N ILE A 249 7.81 0.86 -23.09
CA ILE A 249 8.01 0.63 -24.53
C ILE A 249 7.11 1.55 -25.35
N LYS A 250 5.81 1.63 -25.01
CA LYS A 250 4.85 2.51 -25.70
C LYS A 250 5.30 3.97 -25.70
N LYS A 251 5.71 4.50 -24.54
CA LYS A 251 6.18 5.90 -24.45
C LYS A 251 7.53 6.10 -25.14
N ILE A 252 8.43 5.11 -25.12
CA ILE A 252 9.70 5.13 -25.87
C ILE A 252 9.46 5.26 -27.37
N ASP A 253 8.49 4.51 -27.93
CA ASP A 253 8.21 4.50 -29.37
C ASP A 253 7.66 5.85 -29.87
N GLU A 254 7.13 6.69 -28.97
CA GLU A 254 6.67 8.05 -29.27
C GLU A 254 7.79 9.11 -29.26
N ILE A 255 9.02 8.75 -28.86
CA ILE A 255 10.11 9.72 -28.65
C ILE A 255 11.06 9.74 -29.85
N GLU A 256 11.09 10.89 -30.51
CA GLU A 256 12.09 11.25 -31.51
C GLU A 256 12.64 12.64 -31.19
N ILE A 257 13.97 12.77 -31.11
CA ILE A 257 14.67 14.01 -30.77
C ILE A 257 15.73 14.25 -31.84
N ASP A 258 15.71 15.41 -32.49
CA ASP A 258 16.67 15.79 -33.53
C ASP A 258 16.79 14.74 -34.67
N GLY A 259 15.67 14.11 -35.04
CA GLY A 259 15.62 13.04 -36.05
C GLY A 259 16.22 11.70 -35.60
N LYS A 260 16.50 11.55 -34.29
CA LYS A 260 17.03 10.31 -33.69
C LYS A 260 15.97 9.66 -32.81
N LYS A 261 15.93 8.34 -32.85
CA LYS A 261 15.08 7.52 -31.99
C LYS A 261 15.81 7.13 -30.71
N PHE A 262 15.04 6.72 -29.71
CA PHE A 262 15.55 6.08 -28.50
C PHE A 262 16.44 4.88 -28.87
N SER A 263 17.68 4.85 -28.38
CA SER A 263 18.60 3.78 -28.79
C SER A 263 18.19 2.44 -28.19
N GLU A 264 18.30 1.37 -28.97
CA GLU A 264 17.94 0.01 -28.53
C GLU A 264 18.76 -0.44 -27.31
N ASN A 265 20.03 -0.05 -27.24
CA ASN A 265 20.87 -0.38 -26.08
C ASN A 265 20.39 0.32 -24.80
N LEU A 266 20.03 1.61 -24.88
CA LEU A 266 19.50 2.35 -23.74
C LEU A 266 18.15 1.80 -23.30
N LYS A 267 17.28 1.47 -24.27
CA LYS A 267 15.97 0.84 -24.02
C LYS A 267 16.16 -0.46 -23.25
N ASN A 268 17.00 -1.36 -23.75
CA ASN A 268 17.22 -2.66 -23.12
C ASN A 268 17.84 -2.54 -21.73
N LYS A 269 18.74 -1.59 -21.51
CA LYS A 269 19.29 -1.33 -20.16
C LYS A 269 18.21 -0.84 -19.18
N LEU A 270 17.36 0.10 -19.60
CA LEU A 270 16.27 0.57 -18.76
C LEU A 270 15.29 -0.57 -18.45
N LEU A 271 14.83 -1.29 -19.48
CA LEU A 271 13.94 -2.45 -19.30
C LEU A 271 14.57 -3.53 -18.42
N HIS A 272 15.88 -3.76 -18.53
CA HIS A 272 16.58 -4.69 -17.63
C HIS A 272 16.45 -4.28 -16.16
N ILE A 273 16.57 -2.98 -15.85
CA ILE A 273 16.35 -2.49 -14.49
C ILE A 273 14.91 -2.79 -14.04
N ILE A 274 13.92 -2.51 -14.88
CA ILE A 274 12.51 -2.79 -14.56
C ILE A 274 12.26 -4.29 -14.39
N LEU A 275 12.80 -5.15 -15.23
CA LEU A 275 12.57 -6.60 -15.16
C LEU A 275 13.33 -7.27 -13.99
N SER A 276 14.37 -6.63 -13.46
CA SER A 276 15.21 -7.20 -12.39
C SER A 276 15.06 -6.52 -11.02
N HIS A 277 14.14 -5.57 -10.86
CA HIS A 277 14.09 -4.76 -9.63
C HIS A 277 13.67 -5.54 -8.37
N HIS A 278 13.07 -6.73 -8.48
CA HIS A 278 12.84 -7.61 -7.32
C HIS A 278 14.05 -8.54 -7.02
N GLY A 279 15.09 -8.49 -7.85
CA GLY A 279 16.33 -9.25 -7.67
C GLY A 279 16.22 -10.68 -8.18
N GLU A 280 16.06 -11.60 -7.24
CA GLU A 280 16.03 -13.05 -7.53
C GLU A 280 14.71 -13.47 -8.19
N LYS A 281 14.77 -14.53 -9.00
CA LYS A 281 13.58 -15.09 -9.68
C LYS A 281 12.53 -15.59 -8.68
N GLU A 282 12.97 -16.04 -7.51
CA GLU A 282 12.10 -16.50 -6.42
C GLU A 282 11.24 -15.35 -5.86
N ASN A 283 11.69 -14.10 -6.01
CA ASN A 283 10.96 -12.89 -5.63
C ASN A 283 10.09 -12.32 -6.76
N GLY A 284 9.96 -13.06 -7.87
CA GLY A 284 9.08 -12.71 -9.00
C GLY A 284 9.74 -11.90 -10.12
N SER A 285 11.05 -11.62 -10.05
CA SER A 285 11.75 -10.96 -11.17
C SER A 285 11.96 -11.91 -12.36
N PRO A 286 11.59 -11.53 -13.60
CA PRO A 286 11.88 -12.34 -14.79
C PRO A 286 13.37 -12.64 -15.01
N VAL A 287 14.24 -11.69 -14.67
CA VAL A 287 15.70 -11.79 -14.81
C VAL A 287 16.40 -11.20 -13.60
N GLU A 288 17.60 -11.68 -13.31
CA GLU A 288 18.43 -11.15 -12.22
C GLU A 288 19.15 -9.86 -12.64
N PRO A 289 19.45 -8.94 -11.69
CA PRO A 289 20.16 -7.72 -11.99
C PRO A 289 21.58 -8.04 -12.46
N ALA A 290 21.99 -7.43 -13.58
CA ALA A 290 23.21 -7.80 -14.32
C ALA A 290 24.07 -6.58 -14.67
N THR A 291 23.68 -5.40 -14.17
CA THR A 291 24.42 -4.14 -14.31
C THR A 291 24.46 -3.44 -12.94
N PRO A 292 25.45 -2.57 -12.67
CA PRO A 292 25.49 -1.82 -11.42
C PRO A 292 24.23 -0.95 -11.23
N GLU A 293 23.65 -0.44 -12.31
CA GLU A 293 22.41 0.34 -12.25
C GLU A 293 21.21 -0.50 -11.79
N ALA A 294 21.07 -1.72 -12.35
CA ALA A 294 20.00 -2.65 -11.96
C ALA A 294 20.17 -3.12 -10.51
N VAL A 295 21.40 -3.42 -10.09
CA VAL A 295 21.70 -3.78 -8.69
C VAL A 295 21.34 -2.62 -7.77
N ALA A 296 21.71 -1.37 -8.11
CA ALA A 296 21.42 -0.19 -7.29
C ALA A 296 19.92 0.02 -7.06
N VAL A 297 19.09 -0.15 -8.10
CA VAL A 297 17.63 -0.03 -7.97
C VAL A 297 17.06 -1.18 -7.16
N TYR A 298 17.46 -2.43 -7.44
CA TYR A 298 17.01 -3.60 -6.69
C TYR A 298 17.29 -3.47 -5.18
N VAL A 299 18.53 -3.17 -4.79
CA VAL A 299 18.87 -3.09 -3.36
C VAL A 299 18.19 -1.91 -2.68
N SER A 300 17.94 -0.81 -3.40
CA SER A 300 17.23 0.35 -2.88
C SER A 300 15.75 0.07 -2.65
N ASP A 301 15.10 -0.61 -3.60
CA ASP A 301 13.72 -1.09 -3.48
C ASP A 301 13.57 -2.04 -2.27
N LEU A 302 14.40 -3.09 -2.23
CA LEU A 302 14.41 -4.06 -1.13
C LEU A 302 14.63 -3.38 0.24
N LEU A 303 15.55 -2.41 0.31
CA LEU A 303 15.86 -1.70 1.55
C LEU A 303 14.70 -0.80 2.00
N SER A 304 14.12 0.01 1.10
CA SER A 304 12.96 0.86 1.39
C SER A 304 11.80 0.02 1.90
N SER A 305 11.45 -1.05 1.18
CA SER A 305 10.39 -1.99 1.54
C SER A 305 10.65 -2.64 2.90
N SER A 306 11.86 -3.18 3.13
CA SER A 306 12.18 -3.91 4.35
C SER A 306 12.12 -3.00 5.57
N VAL A 307 12.83 -1.86 5.55
CA VAL A 307 12.89 -0.94 6.69
C VAL A 307 11.49 -0.40 7.03
N THR A 308 10.69 -0.06 6.01
CA THR A 308 9.31 0.42 6.21
C THR A 308 8.44 -0.63 6.89
N GLN A 309 8.55 -1.92 6.52
CA GLN A 309 7.80 -2.99 7.15
C GLN A 309 8.16 -3.16 8.63
N TYR A 310 9.45 -3.09 8.98
CA TYR A 310 9.89 -3.16 10.38
C TYR A 310 9.42 -1.95 11.21
N ILE A 311 9.52 -0.73 10.67
CA ILE A 311 9.04 0.49 11.34
C ILE A 311 7.54 0.39 11.63
N ARG A 312 6.74 -0.04 10.64
CA ARG A 312 5.29 -0.23 10.81
C ARG A 312 4.98 -1.30 11.84
N ALA A 313 5.66 -2.44 11.77
CA ALA A 313 5.48 -3.53 12.73
C ALA A 313 5.78 -3.08 14.18
N GLN A 314 6.81 -2.26 14.39
CA GLN A 314 7.10 -1.69 15.72
C GLN A 314 6.05 -0.68 16.19
N LYS A 315 5.44 0.08 15.27
CA LYS A 315 4.44 1.10 15.59
C LYS A 315 3.05 0.52 15.86
N ASP A 316 2.64 -0.44 15.04
CA ASP A 316 1.24 -0.87 14.96
C ASP A 316 0.95 -2.12 15.82
N ILE A 317 1.97 -2.90 16.19
CA ILE A 317 1.78 -4.16 16.93
C ILE A 317 1.79 -3.90 18.44
N GLU A 318 0.61 -4.00 19.05
CA GLU A 318 0.45 -4.06 20.50
C GLU A 318 0.58 -5.51 21.01
N SER A 319 1.76 -5.82 21.54
CA SER A 319 2.06 -7.08 22.25
C SER A 319 2.73 -6.76 23.59
N ASP A 320 2.55 -7.61 24.59
CA ASP A 320 3.31 -7.56 25.85
C ASP A 320 4.63 -8.35 25.74
N ASP A 321 4.80 -9.11 24.66
CA ASP A 321 6.06 -9.80 24.34
C ASP A 321 7.07 -8.81 23.73
N PHE A 322 8.37 -9.06 23.93
CA PHE A 322 9.47 -8.26 23.35
C PHE A 322 9.68 -8.56 21.86
N LYS A 323 8.96 -9.56 21.31
CA LYS A 323 9.04 -9.92 19.90
C LYS A 323 7.70 -10.37 19.34
N THR A 324 7.59 -10.30 18.01
CA THR A 324 6.48 -10.87 17.25
C THR A 324 7.01 -11.46 15.95
N TYR A 325 6.33 -12.48 15.43
CA TYR A 325 6.63 -13.03 14.10
C TYR A 325 5.62 -12.49 13.08
N GLN A 326 6.11 -11.90 11.99
CA GLN A 326 5.33 -11.26 10.93
C GLN A 326 5.84 -11.68 9.57
N LYS A 327 5.06 -12.42 8.78
CA LYS A 327 5.44 -12.70 7.40
C LYS A 327 5.22 -11.45 6.52
N PRO A 328 6.12 -11.14 5.57
CA PRO A 328 7.30 -11.90 5.18
C PRO A 328 8.58 -11.59 5.98
N ILE A 329 8.61 -10.53 6.80
CA ILE A 329 9.85 -10.04 7.47
C ILE A 329 10.34 -10.87 8.66
N GLU A 330 9.61 -11.91 9.05
CA GLU A 330 9.91 -12.82 10.16
C GLU A 330 9.89 -12.14 11.55
N TRP A 331 10.98 -12.23 12.32
CA TRP A 331 11.00 -11.78 13.71
C TRP A 331 11.21 -10.27 13.81
N VAL A 332 10.26 -9.60 14.46
CA VAL A 332 10.32 -8.18 14.79
C VAL A 332 10.52 -8.03 16.29
N TYR A 333 11.54 -7.29 16.69
CA TYR A 333 11.74 -6.85 18.08
C TYR A 333 10.82 -5.66 18.38
N LEU A 334 10.03 -5.76 19.45
CA LEU A 334 9.09 -4.73 19.90
C LEU A 334 9.72 -3.93 21.04
N ASP A 335 10.21 -2.74 20.71
CA ASP A 335 10.84 -1.82 21.66
C ASP A 335 9.76 -1.03 22.43
N HIS A 336 9.35 -1.55 23.58
CA HIS A 336 8.30 -0.94 24.41
C HIS A 336 8.71 0.41 25.02
N GLU A 337 10.00 0.73 25.07
CA GLU A 337 10.49 2.01 25.60
C GLU A 337 10.35 3.14 24.57
N LYS A 338 10.27 2.83 23.27
CA LYS A 338 10.17 3.83 22.19
C LYS A 338 8.75 4.16 21.73
N LYS A 339 7.70 3.60 22.33
CA LYS A 339 6.28 3.75 21.90
C LYS A 339 5.77 5.20 21.76
N GLY A 340 6.49 6.22 22.21
CA GLY A 340 6.15 7.65 22.05
C GLY A 340 6.98 8.45 21.03
N SER A 341 7.89 7.83 20.27
CA SER A 341 8.94 8.54 19.50
C SER A 341 8.74 8.53 17.97
N PHE A 342 7.64 7.98 17.45
CA PHE A 342 7.43 7.66 16.03
C PHE A 342 6.12 8.18 15.44
#